data_AF-B9THD6-F1
#
_entry.id   AF-B9THD6-F1
#
_cell.length_a   1.000
_cell.length_b   1.000
_cell.length_c   1.000
_cell.angle_alpha   90.00
_cell.angle_beta   90.00
_cell.angle_gamma   90.00
#
_symmetry.space_group_name_H-M   'P 1'
#
loop_
_entity.id
_entity.type
_entity.pdbx_description
1 polymer ?
#
loop_
_entity_poly.entity_id
_entity_poly.type
_entity_poly.pdbx_seq_one_letter_code
_entity_poly.pdbx_strand_id
1 'polypeptide(L)'
;MDPIAQYDHTDAAGQPAARTAVIGGYVYRGHQLRQLRGQYVFGDYSGSGGGHLFVLGRNNQVQNLAVAGRDPLGLAVLGFARDDRDELYLLASSTGTLLGKTGVVMKLVRAPR
;
A
#
# COMPACT_ATOMS: atom_id res chain seq x y z
N MET A 1 -14.94 -19.94 9.75
CA MET A 1 -14.83 -19.34 8.40
C MET A 1 -13.37 -19.06 8.17
N ASP A 2 -12.80 -19.63 7.10
CA ASP A 2 -11.36 -19.56 6.85
C ASP A 2 -11.01 -18.30 6.05
N PRO A 3 -9.86 -17.67 6.30
CA PRO A 3 -9.47 -16.46 5.59
C PRO A 3 -9.15 -16.78 4.13
N ILE A 4 -9.51 -15.86 3.23
CA ILE A 4 -9.16 -15.98 1.80
C ILE A 4 -7.67 -15.75 1.56
N ALA A 5 -7.02 -14.94 2.39
CA ALA A 5 -5.59 -14.62 2.31
C ALA A 5 -5.07 -14.16 3.67
N GLN A 6 -3.78 -14.39 3.90
CA GLN A 6 -3.04 -13.93 5.07
C GLN A 6 -1.66 -13.45 4.60
N TYR A 7 -1.02 -12.59 5.38
CA TYR A 7 0.33 -12.11 5.09
C TYR A 7 1.10 -11.82 6.38
N ASP A 8 2.42 -11.89 6.30
CA ASP A 8 3.29 -11.70 7.45
C ASP A 8 3.41 -10.23 7.85
N HIS A 9 3.39 -10.00 9.16
CA HIS A 9 3.56 -8.67 9.74
C HIS A 9 5.02 -8.39 10.13
N THR A 10 5.92 -9.37 9.91
CA THR A 10 7.36 -9.30 10.17
C THR A 10 8.13 -9.40 8.87
N ASP A 11 9.35 -8.86 8.83
CA ASP A 11 10.23 -8.99 7.64
C ASP A 11 10.93 -10.35 7.57
N ALA A 12 11.10 -11.00 8.71
CA ALA A 12 11.65 -12.34 8.84
C ALA A 12 11.06 -13.03 10.08
N ALA A 13 11.15 -14.36 10.10
CA ALA A 13 10.76 -15.16 11.25
C ALA A 13 11.56 -14.76 12.49
N GLY A 14 10.88 -14.54 13.62
CA GLY A 14 11.50 -14.15 14.89
C GLY A 14 11.81 -12.65 15.04
N GLN A 15 11.51 -11.81 14.04
CA GLN A 15 11.64 -10.36 14.16
C GLN A 15 10.35 -9.73 14.73
N PRO A 16 10.45 -8.53 15.35
CA PRO A 16 9.26 -7.76 15.73
C PRO A 16 8.37 -7.46 14.52
N ALA A 17 7.09 -7.26 14.76
CA ALA A 17 6.18 -6.82 13.71
C ALA A 17 6.60 -5.44 13.19
N ALA A 18 6.96 -5.37 11.91
CA ALA A 18 7.25 -4.14 11.19
C ALA A 18 5.96 -3.46 10.69
N ARG A 19 4.85 -4.22 10.66
CA ARG A 19 3.56 -3.83 10.09
C ARG A 19 2.52 -3.81 11.20
N THR A 20 1.92 -2.65 11.46
CA THR A 20 1.07 -2.47 12.66
C THR A 20 -0.41 -2.68 12.36
N ALA A 21 -0.91 -2.10 11.27
CA ALA A 21 -2.32 -2.18 10.92
C ALA A 21 -2.54 -2.03 9.41
N VAL A 22 -3.42 -2.84 8.84
CA VAL A 22 -3.96 -2.61 7.49
C VAL A 22 -4.83 -1.35 7.55
N ILE A 23 -4.51 -0.37 6.73
CA ILE A 23 -5.33 0.85 6.60
C ILE A 23 -6.52 0.62 5.68
N GLY A 24 -6.37 -0.28 4.71
CA GLY A 24 -7.38 -0.60 3.72
C GLY A 24 -6.86 -0.38 2.31
N GLY A 25 -7.76 -0.28 1.34
CA GLY A 25 -7.39 -0.25 -0.06
C GLY A 25 -8.59 -0.26 -1.00
N TYR A 26 -8.30 -0.44 -2.30
CA TYR A 26 -9.31 -0.52 -3.36
C TYR A 26 -8.97 -1.65 -4.33
N VAL A 27 -10.01 -2.28 -4.89
CA VAL A 27 -9.82 -3.06 -6.12
C VAL A 27 -9.60 -2.08 -7.28
N TYR A 28 -8.41 -2.10 -7.86
CA TYR A 28 -8.03 -1.15 -8.91
C TYR A 28 -8.80 -1.44 -10.20
N ARG A 29 -9.49 -0.42 -10.72
CA ARG A 29 -10.33 -0.52 -11.94
C ARG A 29 -9.90 0.43 -13.06
N GLY A 30 -8.95 1.32 -12.79
CA GLY A 30 -8.40 2.26 -13.75
C GLY A 30 -7.72 1.58 -14.94
N HIS A 31 -7.30 2.42 -15.87
CA HIS A 31 -6.80 2.00 -17.17
C HIS A 31 -5.30 2.24 -17.35
N GLN A 32 -4.68 3.08 -16.51
CA GLN A 32 -3.26 3.42 -16.63
C GLN A 32 -2.34 2.29 -16.14
N LEU A 33 -2.71 1.58 -15.07
CA LEU A 33 -1.95 0.49 -14.45
C LEU A 33 -2.59 -0.86 -14.76
N ARG A 34 -2.56 -1.27 -16.04
CA ARG A 34 -3.24 -2.48 -16.52
C ARG A 34 -2.90 -3.74 -15.72
N GLN A 35 -1.67 -3.84 -15.22
CA GLN A 35 -1.22 -4.96 -14.39
C GLN A 35 -1.97 -5.06 -13.06
N LEU A 36 -2.50 -3.97 -12.51
CA LEU A 36 -3.24 -3.96 -11.24
C LEU A 36 -4.75 -4.21 -11.42
N ARG A 37 -5.25 -4.24 -12.66
CA ARG A 37 -6.70 -4.24 -12.92
C ARG A 37 -7.39 -5.48 -12.36
N GLY A 38 -8.35 -5.24 -11.48
CA GLY A 38 -9.12 -6.26 -10.77
C GLY A 38 -8.41 -6.85 -9.55
N GLN A 39 -7.23 -6.35 -9.18
CA GLN A 39 -6.53 -6.76 -7.97
C GLN A 39 -6.81 -5.77 -6.83
N TYR A 40 -6.83 -6.25 -5.59
CA TYR A 40 -7.03 -5.41 -4.42
C TYR A 40 -5.68 -4.82 -3.99
N VAL A 41 -5.52 -3.51 -4.15
CA VAL A 41 -4.33 -2.76 -3.76
C VAL A 41 -4.60 -2.17 -2.38
N PHE A 42 -3.74 -2.49 -1.42
CA PHE A 42 -3.87 -2.04 -0.04
C PHE A 42 -2.52 -1.68 0.56
N GLY A 43 -2.51 -1.11 1.76
CA GLY A 43 -1.28 -0.76 2.45
C GLY A 43 -1.44 -0.80 3.96
N ASP A 44 -0.30 -0.78 4.63
CA ASP A 44 -0.21 -0.80 6.07
C ASP A 44 0.37 0.49 6.66
N TYR A 45 -0.04 0.72 7.89
CA TYR A 45 0.58 1.68 8.77
C TYR A 45 1.70 1.00 9.55
N SER A 46 2.83 1.69 9.63
CA SER A 46 4.07 1.17 10.22
C SER A 46 4.86 2.25 10.99
N GLY A 47 4.18 3.26 11.54
CA GLY A 47 4.86 4.36 12.25
C GLY A 47 5.70 5.26 11.33
N SER A 48 6.94 5.54 11.71
CA SER A 48 7.80 6.57 11.10
C SER A 48 8.40 6.18 9.74
N GLY A 49 7.55 5.94 8.74
CA GLY A 49 7.97 5.86 7.32
C GLY A 49 8.25 4.46 6.76
N GLY A 50 7.95 3.39 7.48
CA GLY A 50 8.16 2.02 7.00
C GLY A 50 7.01 1.39 6.21
N GLY A 51 6.08 2.18 5.66
CA GLY A 51 4.82 1.63 5.14
C GLY A 51 5.06 0.76 3.91
N HIS A 52 4.17 -0.21 3.72
CA HIS A 52 4.22 -1.11 2.58
C HIS A 52 2.92 -0.99 1.79
N LEU A 53 3.05 -1.16 0.48
CA LEU A 53 1.92 -1.38 -0.41
C LEU A 53 1.92 -2.84 -0.82
N PHE A 54 0.72 -3.38 -0.97
CA PHE A 54 0.49 -4.76 -1.34
C PHE A 54 -0.58 -4.87 -2.42
N VAL A 55 -0.55 -6.01 -3.08
CA VAL A 55 -1.61 -6.46 -3.96
C VAL A 55 -2.07 -7.83 -3.49
N LEU A 56 -3.37 -7.98 -3.23
CA LEU A 56 -4.00 -9.30 -3.19
C LEU A 56 -4.38 -9.68 -4.63
N GLY A 57 -3.61 -10.63 -5.17
CA GLY A 57 -3.75 -11.10 -6.53
C GLY A 57 -4.89 -12.08 -6.72
N ARG A 58 -5.16 -12.43 -7.98
CA ARG A 58 -6.26 -13.34 -8.37
C ARG A 58 -6.11 -14.76 -7.84
N ASN A 59 -4.90 -15.15 -7.45
CA ASN A 59 -4.58 -16.43 -6.82
C ASN A 59 -4.70 -16.38 -5.29
N ASN A 60 -5.33 -15.33 -4.74
CA ASN A 60 -5.47 -15.08 -3.31
C ASN A 60 -4.13 -14.99 -2.55
N GLN A 61 -3.05 -14.63 -3.23
CA GLN A 61 -1.77 -14.36 -2.60
C GLN A 61 -1.54 -12.86 -2.45
N VAL A 62 -1.08 -12.45 -1.28
CA VAL A 62 -0.60 -11.10 -1.02
C VAL A 62 0.83 -10.99 -1.52
N GLN A 63 1.12 -9.95 -2.31
CA GLN A 63 2.44 -9.65 -2.86
C GLN A 63 2.79 -8.19 -2.59
N ASN A 64 4.07 -7.90 -2.38
CA ASN A 64 4.56 -6.53 -2.25
C ASN A 64 4.36 -5.78 -3.57
N LEU A 65 3.80 -4.58 -3.48
CA LEU A 65 3.76 -3.62 -4.58
C LEU A 65 4.96 -2.69 -4.46
N ALA A 66 6.03 -3.04 -5.16
CA ALA A 66 7.23 -2.21 -5.19
C ALA A 66 6.94 -0.85 -5.85
N VAL A 67 7.35 0.23 -5.17
CA VAL A 67 7.30 1.60 -5.71
C VAL A 67 8.70 1.97 -6.17
N ALA A 68 8.85 2.30 -7.45
CA ALA A 68 10.16 2.63 -8.01
C ALA A 68 10.82 3.78 -7.24
N GLY A 69 12.05 3.56 -6.77
CA GLY A 69 12.82 4.52 -5.97
C GLY A 69 12.34 4.66 -4.52
N ARG A 70 11.44 3.79 -4.04
CA ARG A 70 10.88 3.82 -2.68
C ARG A 70 10.63 2.39 -2.18
N ASP A 71 11.72 1.69 -1.89
CA ASP A 71 11.69 0.38 -1.23
C ASP A 71 12.55 0.39 0.05
N PRO A 72 11.96 0.47 1.25
CA PRO A 72 10.53 0.58 1.54
C PRO A 72 9.96 1.96 1.14
N LEU A 73 8.63 2.13 1.25
CA LEU A 73 7.91 3.31 0.75
C LEU A 73 8.44 4.65 1.30
N GLY A 74 9.02 4.63 2.51
CA GLY A 74 9.52 5.82 3.20
C GLY A 74 8.40 6.68 3.80
N LEU A 75 7.16 6.18 3.83
CA LEU A 75 5.98 6.90 4.28
C LEU A 75 5.02 5.96 5.01
N ALA A 76 4.33 6.47 6.03
CA ALA A 76 3.19 5.79 6.62
C ALA A 76 1.98 5.90 5.69
N VAL A 77 1.31 4.79 5.39
CA VAL A 77 0.02 4.83 4.70
C VAL A 77 -1.04 5.34 5.67
N LEU A 78 -1.82 6.33 5.25
CA LEU A 78 -2.91 6.92 6.04
C LEU A 78 -4.28 6.66 5.41
N GLY A 79 -4.32 6.39 4.10
CA GLY A 79 -5.54 6.07 3.39
C GLY A 79 -5.33 5.96 1.89
N PHE A 80 -6.42 5.65 1.19
CA PHE A 80 -6.46 5.61 -0.26
C PHE A 80 -7.66 6.43 -0.76
N ALA A 81 -7.54 6.97 -1.98
CA ALA A 81 -8.62 7.63 -2.68
C ALA A 81 -8.60 7.24 -4.16
N ARG A 82 -9.72 7.44 -4.85
CA ARG A 82 -9.88 7.11 -6.26
C ARG A 82 -10.50 8.30 -6.99
N ASP A 83 -10.02 8.61 -8.19
CA ASP A 83 -10.66 9.62 -9.04
C ASP A 83 -11.87 9.06 -9.82
N ASP A 84 -12.50 9.91 -10.64
CA ASP A 84 -13.64 9.57 -11.51
C ASP A 84 -13.30 8.58 -12.64
N ARG A 85 -12.00 8.30 -12.86
CA ARG A 85 -11.48 7.38 -13.87
C ARG A 85 -10.93 6.09 -13.26
N ASP A 86 -11.26 5.83 -12.00
CA ASP A 86 -10.80 4.68 -11.24
C ASP A 86 -9.27 4.63 -10.98
N GLU A 87 -8.57 5.75 -11.16
CA GLU A 87 -7.14 5.82 -10.85
C GLU A 87 -6.92 6.03 -9.35
N LEU A 88 -5.87 5.39 -8.81
CA LEU A 88 -5.66 5.26 -7.37
C LEU A 88 -4.67 6.30 -6.86
N TYR A 89 -5.01 6.85 -5.71
CA TYR A 89 -4.23 7.83 -4.97
C TYR A 89 -3.95 7.29 -3.57
N LEU A 90 -2.75 7.56 -3.09
CA LEU A 90 -2.26 7.23 -1.76
C LEU A 90 -2.23 8.50 -0.91
N LEU A 91 -2.83 8.43 0.28
CA LEU A 91 -2.68 9.43 1.33
C LEU A 91 -1.63 8.91 2.31
N ALA A 92 -0.58 9.67 2.56
CA ALA A 92 0.55 9.23 3.36
C ALA A 92 1.22 10.38 4.12
N SER A 93 2.07 10.06 5.10
CA SER A 93 2.94 11.05 5.75
C SER A 93 4.30 10.46 6.12
N SER A 94 5.34 11.29 6.19
CA SER A 94 6.68 10.81 6.58
C SER A 94 6.81 10.50 8.06
N THR A 95 5.97 11.08 8.92
CA THR A 95 6.03 10.89 10.37
C THR A 95 5.09 9.80 10.88
N GLY A 96 4.01 9.51 10.15
CA GLY A 96 2.93 8.64 10.63
C GLY A 96 2.13 9.23 11.80
N THR A 97 2.43 10.44 12.26
CA THR A 97 1.76 11.07 13.39
C THR A 97 0.63 12.00 12.93
N LEU A 98 -0.28 12.32 13.86
CA LEU A 98 -1.33 13.32 13.64
C LEU A 98 -0.81 14.76 13.65
N LEU A 99 0.47 14.96 13.96
CA LEU A 99 1.10 16.26 14.14
C LEU A 99 2.07 16.57 13.01
N GLY A 100 2.20 17.85 12.68
CA GLY A 100 3.12 18.33 11.64
C GLY A 100 2.43 18.58 10.30
N LYS A 101 3.25 18.80 9.26
CA LYS A 101 2.82 19.17 7.90
C LYS A 101 3.50 18.30 6.84
N THR A 102 3.56 17.00 7.10
CA THR A 102 4.26 16.01 6.26
C THR A 102 3.31 15.15 5.43
N GLY A 103 2.00 15.43 5.51
CA GLY A 103 0.98 14.76 4.72
C GLY A 103 1.14 15.03 3.23
N VAL A 104 1.00 13.97 2.43
CA VAL A 104 1.06 14.02 0.96
C VAL A 104 -0.08 13.21 0.37
N VAL A 105 -0.55 13.65 -0.79
CA VAL A 105 -1.43 12.87 -1.68
C VAL A 105 -0.63 12.55 -2.94
N MET A 106 -0.47 11.27 -3.25
CA MET A 106 0.32 10.81 -4.38
C MET A 106 -0.53 9.97 -5.32
N LYS A 107 -0.44 10.22 -6.62
CA LYS A 107 -1.07 9.36 -7.64
C LYS A 107 -0.17 8.15 -7.90
N LEU A 108 -0.75 6.95 -7.93
CA LEU A 108 -0.04 5.78 -8.41
C LEU A 108 0.05 5.86 -9.94
N VAL A 109 1.28 5.82 -10.45
CA VAL A 109 1.59 5.91 -11.88
C VAL A 109 2.53 4.79 -12.28
N ARG A 110 2.61 4.53 -13.58
CA ARG A 110 3.54 3.54 -14.11
C ARG A 110 4.96 4.03 -13.85
N ALA A 111 5.82 3.15 -13.32
CA ALA A 111 7.23 3.46 -13.18
C ALA A 111 7.86 3.80 -14.56
N PRO A 112 8.82 4.74 -14.60
CA PRO A 112 9.63 4.98 -15.80
C PRO A 112 10.27 3.68 -16.29
N ARG A 113 10.50 3.59 -17.60
CA ARG A 113 11.33 2.52 -18.18
C ARG A 113 12.81 2.79 -17.93
#